data_AF-A0AAD6V0Y8-F1
#
_entry.id   AF-A0AAD6V0Y8-F1
#
_cell.length_a   1.000
_cell.length_b   1.000
_cell.length_c   1.000
_cell.angle_alpha   90.00
_cell.angle_beta   90.00
_cell.angle_gamma   90.00
#
_symmetry.space_group_name_H-M   'P 1'
#
loop_
_entity.id
_entity.type
_entity.pdbx_description
1 polymer ?
#
loop_
_entity_poly.entity_id
_entity_poly.type
_entity_poly.pdbx_seq_one_letter_code
_entity_poly.pdbx_strand_id
1 'polypeptide(L)'
;MSDSAPLVEYRGNCHCGAFQFTFKAAELKPTTCDCSICSKKGYLWAKPANDSFTVVKGDENTLVSYEFRNKILNLAHKFCPTCGTSVMARFRQEIHGMTILLNVRTVRDIDFASLPLGVTYPGSTLGSPYQPPEPVQAGPVPEGSTQYNGSCHCGTVAYTLLSPEKITSAMECNCSICWRDFTNNECKDGALWTYPATANVTFRGLESVTEYTFAKERTYHGFCKFCGVALYERFVGTRQNGEDRALRRALNVRTMHDLDLTTIKIEKGDGKAVEPQYEVPHVK
;
A
#
# COMPACT_ATOMS: atom_id res chain seq x y z
N MET A 1 35.64 19.96 -2.53
CA MET A 1 34.97 19.37 -3.72
C MET A 1 34.20 18.18 -3.19
N SER A 2 32.87 18.25 -3.11
CA SER A 2 32.06 17.16 -2.55
C SER A 2 31.91 16.08 -3.61
N ASP A 3 32.55 14.93 -3.42
CA ASP A 3 32.26 13.72 -4.19
C ASP A 3 30.80 13.34 -3.95
N SER A 4 29.90 13.76 -4.83
CA SER A 4 28.55 13.21 -4.86
C SER A 4 28.62 11.82 -5.46
N ALA A 5 28.03 10.85 -4.76
CA ALA A 5 27.93 9.48 -5.27
C ALA A 5 27.32 9.48 -6.69
N PRO A 6 27.78 8.56 -7.58
CA PRO A 6 27.27 8.50 -8.94
C PRO A 6 25.76 8.27 -8.95
N LEU A 7 25.07 8.99 -9.83
CA LEU A 7 23.63 8.85 -9.98
C LEU A 7 23.31 7.69 -10.93
N VAL A 8 22.36 6.84 -10.51
CA VAL A 8 21.77 5.76 -11.29
C VAL A 8 20.39 6.21 -11.78
N GLU A 9 20.05 5.87 -13.02
CA GLU A 9 18.70 6.07 -13.55
C GLU A 9 17.78 4.91 -13.18
N TYR A 10 16.63 5.24 -12.62
CA TYR A 10 15.59 4.30 -12.21
C TYR A 10 14.32 4.56 -13.00
N ARG A 11 13.54 3.50 -13.21
CA ARG A 11 12.25 3.52 -13.90
C ARG A 11 11.16 3.05 -12.96
N GLY A 12 9.99 3.66 -13.02
CA GLY A 12 8.86 3.27 -12.20
C GLY A 12 7.51 3.48 -12.86
N ASN A 13 6.49 2.84 -12.30
CA ASN A 13 5.13 2.85 -12.85
C ASN A 13 4.09 2.39 -11.81
N CYS A 14 2.84 2.80 -11.99
CA CYS A 14 1.70 2.21 -11.28
C CYS A 14 1.32 0.81 -11.83
N HIS A 15 0.45 0.06 -11.15
CA HIS A 15 0.16 -1.35 -11.52
C HIS A 15 -0.49 -1.51 -12.88
N CYS A 16 -1.43 -0.64 -13.20
CA CYS A 16 -2.04 -0.65 -14.54
C CYS A 16 -1.11 -0.04 -15.62
N GLY A 17 0.04 0.53 -15.26
CA GLY A 17 0.96 1.19 -16.20
C GLY A 17 0.40 2.46 -16.86
N ALA A 18 -0.66 3.05 -16.31
CA ALA A 18 -1.22 4.32 -16.77
C ALA A 18 -0.32 5.52 -16.43
N PHE A 19 0.39 5.43 -15.31
CA PHE A 19 1.41 6.39 -14.90
C PHE A 19 2.78 5.72 -14.90
N GLN A 20 3.73 6.29 -15.65
CA GLN A 20 5.09 5.79 -15.76
C GLN A 20 6.07 6.96 -15.67
N PHE A 21 7.22 6.75 -15.04
CA PHE A 21 8.19 7.80 -14.77
C PHE A 21 9.63 7.26 -14.75
N THR A 22 10.60 8.17 -14.89
CA THR A 22 12.01 7.93 -14.60
C THR A 22 12.51 8.94 -13.57
N PHE A 23 13.58 8.60 -12.87
CA PHE A 23 14.30 9.53 -12.01
C PHE A 23 15.75 9.10 -11.85
N LYS A 24 16.61 10.00 -11.38
CA LYS A 24 17.98 9.65 -10.99
C LYS A 24 18.12 9.75 -9.49
N ALA A 25 18.89 8.86 -8.89
CA ALA A 25 19.28 8.95 -7.49
C ALA A 25 20.64 8.28 -7.31
N ALA A 26 21.34 8.60 -6.21
CA ALA A 26 22.35 7.67 -5.72
C ALA A 26 21.68 6.32 -5.39
N GLU A 27 22.48 5.30 -5.08
CA GLU A 27 21.97 3.98 -4.69
C GLU A 27 20.81 4.10 -3.69
N LEU A 28 19.69 3.42 -4.00
CA LEU A 28 18.46 3.57 -3.26
C LEU A 28 18.61 3.04 -1.83
N LYS A 29 18.43 3.94 -0.86
CA LYS A 29 18.32 3.62 0.56
C LYS A 29 16.95 4.05 1.09
N PRO A 30 15.88 3.26 0.86
CA PRO A 30 14.52 3.68 1.18
C PRO A 30 14.29 3.93 2.66
N THR A 31 13.65 5.05 2.98
CA THR A 31 13.29 5.48 4.33
C THR A 31 11.84 5.11 4.63
N THR A 32 11.58 4.56 5.81
CA THR A 32 10.22 4.35 6.33
C THR A 32 9.74 5.58 7.09
N CYS A 33 8.43 5.70 7.30
CA CYS A 33 7.85 6.71 8.18
C CYS A 33 6.75 6.06 9.02
N ASP A 34 6.73 6.35 10.31
CA ASP A 34 5.79 5.78 11.29
C ASP A 34 4.45 6.53 11.34
N CYS A 35 4.25 7.52 10.46
CA CYS A 35 3.00 8.26 10.36
C CYS A 35 1.82 7.35 9.96
N SER A 36 0.59 7.71 10.36
CA SER A 36 -0.61 6.91 10.13
C SER A 36 -0.86 6.55 8.67
N ILE A 37 -0.75 7.52 7.74
CA ILE A 37 -0.92 7.25 6.29
C ILE A 37 0.24 6.41 5.76
N CYS A 38 1.45 6.62 6.29
CA CYS A 38 2.67 5.94 5.89
C CYS A 38 2.62 4.46 6.23
N SER A 39 2.20 4.16 7.45
CA SER A 39 1.97 2.80 7.93
C SER A 39 0.85 2.11 7.15
N LYS A 40 -0.31 2.76 6.96
CA LYS A 40 -1.47 2.20 6.25
C LYS A 40 -1.19 1.87 4.78
N LYS A 41 -0.41 2.70 4.08
CA LYS A 41 0.00 2.48 2.68
C LYS A 41 1.30 1.69 2.54
N GLY A 42 1.97 1.38 3.65
CA GLY A 42 3.25 0.67 3.65
C GLY A 42 4.31 1.35 2.79
N TYR A 43 4.41 2.69 2.79
CA TYR A 43 5.36 3.40 1.94
C TYR A 43 6.82 3.04 2.23
N LEU A 44 7.65 3.00 1.17
CA LEU A 44 9.11 3.14 1.27
C LEU A 44 9.55 4.30 0.42
N TRP A 45 10.09 5.34 1.04
CA TRP A 45 10.38 6.59 0.35
C TRP A 45 11.82 6.66 -0.14
N ALA A 46 11.99 7.07 -1.40
CA ALA A 46 13.25 7.55 -1.93
C ALA A 46 13.13 9.01 -2.35
N LYS A 47 14.21 9.77 -2.13
CA LYS A 47 14.38 11.12 -2.64
C LYS A 47 15.13 11.03 -3.99
N PRO A 48 14.55 11.52 -5.10
CA PRO A 48 15.29 11.66 -6.35
C PRO A 48 16.31 12.79 -6.25
N ALA A 49 17.34 12.74 -7.09
CA ALA A 49 18.20 13.90 -7.35
C ALA A 49 17.35 15.06 -7.87
N ASN A 50 17.74 16.28 -7.54
CA ASN A 50 17.02 17.49 -7.94
C ASN A 50 16.84 17.51 -9.48
N ASP A 51 15.65 17.91 -9.91
CA ASP A 51 15.27 18.06 -11.32
C ASP A 51 15.45 16.79 -12.20
N SER A 52 15.57 15.61 -11.59
CA SER A 52 15.78 14.36 -12.33
C SER A 52 14.50 13.57 -12.61
N PHE A 53 13.39 13.90 -11.95
CA PHE A 53 12.13 13.18 -12.10
C PHE A 53 11.41 13.60 -13.37
N THR A 54 11.11 12.62 -14.23
CA THR A 54 10.40 12.83 -15.50
C THR A 54 9.21 11.88 -15.58
N VAL A 55 8.03 12.42 -15.87
CA VAL A 55 6.86 11.60 -16.22
C VAL A 55 7.00 11.18 -17.67
N VAL A 56 7.02 9.87 -17.93
CA VAL A 56 7.12 9.29 -19.29
C VAL A 56 5.74 9.04 -19.89
N LYS A 57 4.78 8.62 -19.06
CA LYS A 57 3.40 8.37 -19.48
C LYS A 57 2.42 8.80 -18.40
N GLY A 58 1.30 9.39 -18.84
CA GLY A 58 0.30 9.98 -17.96
C GLY A 58 0.65 11.41 -17.59
N ASP A 59 -0.05 11.93 -16.58
CA ASP A 59 0.18 13.26 -16.04
C ASP A 59 0.05 13.20 -14.51
N GLU A 60 0.88 13.92 -13.77
CA GLU A 60 0.84 13.89 -12.31
C GLU A 60 -0.49 14.39 -11.73
N ASN A 61 -1.23 15.21 -12.48
CA ASN A 61 -2.57 15.68 -12.15
C ASN A 61 -3.65 14.60 -12.37
N THR A 62 -3.34 13.53 -13.10
CA THR A 62 -4.24 12.35 -13.20
C THR A 62 -4.14 11.45 -11.98
N LEU A 63 -3.10 11.61 -11.16
CA LEU A 63 -3.02 10.94 -9.85
C LEU A 63 -3.93 11.66 -8.86
N VAL A 64 -4.65 10.87 -8.06
CA VAL A 64 -5.46 11.42 -6.96
C VAL A 64 -4.53 11.89 -5.86
N SER A 65 -4.75 13.12 -5.38
CA SER A 65 -3.98 13.73 -4.32
C SER A 65 -4.75 13.68 -3.00
N TYR A 66 -4.11 13.13 -1.97
CA TYR A 66 -4.64 13.07 -0.63
C TYR A 66 -3.74 13.84 0.35
N GLU A 67 -4.36 14.80 1.05
CA GLU A 67 -3.72 15.63 2.07
C GLU A 67 -4.52 15.55 3.38
N PHE A 68 -3.85 15.67 4.52
CA PHE A 68 -4.46 15.58 5.84
C PHE A 68 -3.70 16.45 6.84
N ARG A 69 -4.11 16.46 8.13
CA ARG A 69 -3.46 17.22 9.22
C ARG A 69 -3.34 18.72 8.94
N ASN A 70 -4.38 19.36 8.40
CA ASN A 70 -4.38 20.79 8.07
C ASN A 70 -3.15 21.23 7.25
N LYS A 71 -2.55 20.32 6.46
CA LYS A 71 -1.36 20.56 5.65
C LYS A 71 -0.10 20.93 6.45
N ILE A 72 0.04 20.45 7.70
CA ILE A 72 1.25 20.67 8.52
C ILE A 72 2.54 20.31 7.79
N LEU A 73 2.55 19.21 7.02
CA LEU A 73 3.70 18.81 6.20
C LEU A 73 3.65 19.33 4.76
N ASN A 74 2.55 20.00 4.38
CA ASN A 74 2.30 20.45 3.01
C ASN A 74 2.55 19.35 1.97
N LEU A 75 2.28 18.09 2.32
CA LEU A 75 2.64 16.90 1.56
C LEU A 75 1.38 16.25 0.99
N ALA A 76 1.25 16.25 -0.34
CA ALA A 76 0.18 15.57 -1.06
C ALA A 76 0.61 14.16 -1.41
N HIS A 77 -0.04 13.15 -0.82
CA HIS A 77 0.16 11.74 -1.15
C HIS A 77 -0.61 11.40 -2.43
N LYS A 78 0.11 10.96 -3.47
CA LYS A 78 -0.46 10.72 -4.81
C LYS A 78 -0.54 9.24 -5.12
N PHE A 79 -1.69 8.80 -5.63
CA PHE A 79 -1.93 7.41 -6.01
C PHE A 79 -2.71 7.30 -7.34
N CYS A 80 -2.58 6.16 -8.00
CA CYS A 80 -3.27 5.90 -9.26
C CYS A 80 -4.77 5.64 -9.01
N PRO A 81 -5.69 6.38 -9.66
CA PRO A 81 -7.13 6.18 -9.48
C PRO A 81 -7.62 4.82 -9.99
N THR A 82 -6.91 4.21 -10.95
CA THR A 82 -7.31 2.95 -11.57
C THR A 82 -6.96 1.74 -10.72
N CYS A 83 -5.72 1.67 -10.23
CA CYS A 83 -5.19 0.48 -9.57
C CYS A 83 -4.82 0.68 -8.10
N GLY A 84 -5.01 1.87 -7.54
CA GLY A 84 -4.74 2.14 -6.12
C GLY A 84 -3.27 2.31 -5.75
N THR A 85 -2.34 1.97 -6.66
CA THR A 85 -0.90 2.10 -6.43
C THR A 85 -0.53 3.48 -5.89
N SER A 86 0.10 3.49 -4.71
CA SER A 86 0.59 4.70 -4.09
C SER A 86 1.96 5.06 -4.66
N VAL A 87 2.01 6.06 -5.55
CA VAL A 87 3.17 6.30 -6.42
C VAL A 87 4.19 7.24 -5.79
N MET A 88 3.74 8.39 -5.32
CA MET A 88 4.63 9.47 -4.90
C MET A 88 3.97 10.34 -3.83
N ALA A 89 4.75 11.25 -3.27
CA ALA A 89 4.23 12.39 -2.57
C ALA A 89 4.90 13.67 -3.10
N ARG A 90 4.16 14.78 -3.16
CA ARG A 90 4.65 16.08 -3.60
C ARG A 90 4.47 17.10 -2.50
N PHE A 91 5.54 17.81 -2.18
CA PHE A 91 5.47 18.94 -1.25
C PHE A 91 4.93 20.18 -1.99
N ARG A 92 4.06 20.97 -1.33
CA ARG A 92 3.55 22.24 -1.89
C ARG A 92 4.62 23.33 -1.94
N GLN A 93 5.65 23.20 -1.12
CA GLN A 93 6.83 24.04 -1.08
C GLN A 93 8.05 23.16 -0.86
N GLU A 94 9.22 23.59 -1.29
CA GLU A 94 10.45 22.85 -1.02
C GLU A 94 10.70 22.74 0.49
N ILE A 95 10.98 21.53 0.98
CA ILE A 95 11.38 21.28 2.37
C ILE A 95 12.73 20.56 2.34
N HIS A 96 13.78 21.21 2.86
CA HIS A 96 15.15 20.67 2.89
C HIS A 96 15.63 20.16 1.51
N GLY A 97 15.40 20.95 0.44
CA GLY A 97 15.77 20.54 -0.91
C GLY A 97 14.94 19.37 -1.45
N MET A 98 13.75 19.11 -0.91
CA MET A 98 12.84 18.07 -1.40
C MET A 98 11.56 18.71 -1.92
N THR A 99 11.22 18.38 -3.16
CA THR A 99 9.94 18.73 -3.79
C THR A 99 9.04 17.51 -3.97
N ILE A 100 9.63 16.32 -4.05
CA ILE A 100 8.93 15.04 -4.20
C ILE A 100 9.60 13.90 -3.41
N LEU A 101 8.81 12.89 -3.09
CA LEU A 101 9.25 11.58 -2.62
C LEU A 101 8.62 10.51 -3.52
N LEU A 102 9.39 9.51 -3.90
CA LEU A 102 8.91 8.40 -4.73
C LEU A 102 8.77 7.15 -3.87
N ASN A 103 7.66 6.42 -4.04
CA ASN A 103 7.50 5.14 -3.39
C ASN A 103 8.34 4.11 -4.14
N VAL A 104 9.41 3.64 -3.51
CA VAL A 104 10.36 2.69 -4.10
C VAL A 104 9.68 1.42 -4.58
N ARG A 105 8.52 1.05 -4.01
CA ARG A 105 7.69 -0.08 -4.52
C ARG A 105 7.46 0.05 -6.02
N THR A 106 7.10 1.24 -6.48
CA THR A 106 6.81 1.48 -7.89
C THR A 106 8.03 1.44 -8.81
N VAL A 107 9.24 1.28 -8.27
CA VAL A 107 10.50 1.20 -9.03
C VAL A 107 10.74 -0.23 -9.48
N ARG A 108 11.30 -0.34 -10.68
CA ARG A 108 11.44 -1.57 -11.47
C ARG A 108 12.89 -1.99 -11.49
N ASP A 109 13.13 -3.26 -11.78
CA ASP A 109 14.46 -3.81 -12.05
C ASP A 109 15.46 -3.55 -10.91
N ILE A 110 14.98 -3.52 -9.67
CA ILE A 110 15.82 -3.41 -8.46
C ILE A 110 15.66 -4.68 -7.62
N ASP A 111 16.79 -5.15 -7.09
CA ASP A 111 16.81 -6.22 -6.08
C ASP A 111 16.36 -5.62 -4.75
N PHE A 112 15.07 -5.73 -4.49
CA PHE A 112 14.52 -5.22 -3.26
C PHE A 112 15.09 -5.95 -2.03
N ALA A 113 15.32 -7.27 -2.10
CA ALA A 113 15.85 -8.08 -1.01
C ALA A 113 17.18 -7.55 -0.45
N SER A 114 18.05 -7.02 -1.31
CA SER A 114 19.33 -6.44 -0.91
C SER A 114 19.29 -4.95 -0.58
N LEU A 115 18.19 -4.22 -0.85
CA LEU A 115 18.13 -2.78 -0.57
C LEU A 115 18.31 -2.48 0.93
N PRO A 116 19.30 -1.65 1.30
CA PRO A 116 19.46 -1.22 2.68
C PRO A 116 18.30 -0.32 3.10
N LEU A 117 17.64 -0.65 4.21
CA LEU A 117 16.64 0.25 4.79
C LEU A 117 17.32 1.44 5.46
N GLY A 118 16.78 2.62 5.20
CA GLY A 118 17.12 3.87 5.88
C GLY A 118 16.55 3.93 7.30
N VAL A 119 16.76 5.08 7.94
CA VAL A 119 16.17 5.35 9.26
C VAL A 119 14.66 5.52 9.15
N THR A 120 13.91 5.18 10.21
CA THR A 120 12.48 5.51 10.25
C THR A 120 12.33 6.99 10.61
N TYR A 121 11.64 7.74 9.77
CA TYR A 121 11.28 9.12 10.07
C TYR A 121 10.11 9.16 11.07
N PRO A 122 10.20 9.92 12.18
CA PRO A 122 9.20 9.96 13.26
C PRO A 122 8.01 10.88 12.91
N GLY A 123 7.35 10.63 11.77
CA GLY A 123 6.20 11.41 11.32
C GLY A 123 4.95 11.30 12.21
N SER A 124 4.89 10.28 13.08
CA SER A 124 3.86 10.15 14.12
C SER A 124 3.85 11.34 15.07
N THR A 125 5.03 11.93 15.35
CA THR A 125 5.22 13.06 16.27
C THR A 125 4.78 14.41 15.71
N LEU A 126 4.46 14.48 14.42
CA LEU A 126 4.21 15.75 13.72
C LEU A 126 2.74 16.16 13.77
N GLY A 127 2.41 17.10 14.66
CA GLY A 127 1.05 17.57 14.85
C GLY A 127 0.19 16.60 15.66
N SER A 128 -1.13 16.78 15.62
CA SER A 128 -2.03 15.98 16.43
C SER A 128 -2.04 14.50 15.98
N PRO A 129 -2.12 13.56 16.95
CA PRO A 129 -2.25 12.14 16.65
C PRO A 129 -3.45 11.85 15.75
N TYR A 130 -3.31 10.86 14.87
CA TYR A 130 -4.42 10.37 14.07
C TYR A 130 -5.52 9.83 14.98
N GLN A 131 -6.75 10.28 14.77
CA GLN A 131 -7.93 9.77 15.46
C GLN A 131 -8.64 8.79 14.52
N PRO A 132 -8.70 7.49 14.85
CA PRO A 132 -9.53 6.55 14.13
C PRO A 132 -11.00 7.00 14.08
N PRO A 133 -11.73 6.69 13.00
CA PRO A 133 -13.17 6.87 13.00
C PRO A 133 -13.83 5.97 14.04
N GLU A 134 -15.07 6.28 14.42
CA GLU A 134 -15.87 5.40 15.26
C GLU A 134 -15.97 3.99 14.65
N PRO A 135 -15.86 2.93 15.48
CA PRO A 135 -16.06 1.56 15.06
C PRO A 135 -17.37 1.36 14.30
N VAL A 136 -17.35 0.48 13.30
CA VAL A 136 -18.57 0.05 12.63
C VAL A 136 -19.32 -0.87 13.60
N GLN A 137 -20.60 -0.62 13.83
CA GLN A 137 -21.41 -1.50 14.65
C GLN A 137 -21.47 -2.89 14.00
N ALA A 138 -21.00 -3.90 14.73
CA ALA A 138 -21.12 -5.31 14.37
C ALA A 138 -22.14 -5.98 15.30
N GLY A 139 -22.50 -7.23 14.98
CA GLY A 139 -23.29 -8.06 15.89
C GLY A 139 -22.58 -8.33 17.22
N PRO A 140 -23.25 -9.01 18.17
CA PRO A 140 -22.64 -9.40 19.43
C PRO A 140 -21.33 -10.15 19.21
N VAL A 141 -20.28 -9.78 19.95
CA VAL A 141 -18.99 -10.50 19.91
C VAL A 141 -19.21 -11.89 20.51
N PRO A 142 -19.07 -12.98 19.74
CA PRO A 142 -19.22 -14.32 20.29
C PRO A 142 -18.16 -14.60 21.36
N GLU A 143 -18.50 -15.41 22.35
CA GLU A 143 -17.55 -15.80 23.41
C GLU A 143 -16.27 -16.40 22.79
N GLY A 144 -15.11 -15.96 23.30
CA GLY A 144 -13.80 -16.35 22.77
C GLY A 144 -13.33 -15.60 21.53
N SER A 145 -14.19 -14.79 20.89
CA SER A 145 -13.80 -13.98 19.73
C SER A 145 -13.08 -12.68 20.12
N THR A 146 -12.23 -12.19 19.24
CA THR A 146 -11.56 -10.89 19.34
C THR A 146 -12.12 -9.93 18.27
N GLN A 147 -12.52 -8.73 18.69
CA GLN A 147 -12.94 -7.68 17.79
C GLN A 147 -11.74 -6.83 17.33
N TYR A 148 -11.64 -6.57 16.03
CA TYR A 148 -10.67 -5.66 15.44
C TYR A 148 -11.39 -4.58 14.63
N ASN A 149 -11.10 -3.31 14.91
CA ASN A 149 -11.63 -2.20 14.13
C ASN A 149 -10.56 -1.72 13.15
N GLY A 150 -10.98 -1.37 11.94
CA GLY A 150 -10.07 -0.87 10.91
C GLY A 150 -10.73 0.14 9.99
N SER A 151 -9.90 0.94 9.33
CA SER A 151 -10.38 1.92 8.37
C SER A 151 -9.30 2.38 7.40
N CYS A 152 -9.76 2.94 6.29
CA CYS A 152 -8.92 3.74 5.42
C CYS A 152 -8.50 5.01 6.16
N HIS A 153 -7.45 5.69 5.68
CA HIS A 153 -6.93 6.85 6.41
C HIS A 153 -7.90 8.03 6.51
N CYS A 154 -8.82 8.22 5.55
CA CYS A 154 -9.78 9.32 5.63
C CYS A 154 -11.03 8.98 6.45
N GLY A 155 -11.15 7.74 6.95
CA GLY A 155 -12.30 7.28 7.73
C GLY A 155 -13.59 6.99 6.94
N THR A 156 -13.66 7.39 5.67
CA THR A 156 -14.85 7.17 4.82
C THR A 156 -15.21 5.69 4.71
N VAL A 157 -14.21 4.83 4.52
CA VAL A 157 -14.37 3.37 4.56
C VAL A 157 -13.82 2.84 5.86
N ALA A 158 -14.64 2.09 6.59
CA ALA A 158 -14.30 1.47 7.87
C ALA A 158 -14.89 0.06 7.94
N TYR A 159 -14.36 -0.76 8.83
CA TYR A 159 -14.86 -2.10 9.09
C TYR A 159 -14.64 -2.54 10.53
N THR A 160 -15.42 -3.53 10.93
CA THR A 160 -15.24 -4.30 12.16
C THR A 160 -15.14 -5.77 11.80
N LEU A 161 -14.09 -6.43 12.29
CA LEU A 161 -13.86 -7.87 12.17
C LEU A 161 -14.13 -8.54 13.52
N LEU A 162 -15.00 -9.54 13.55
CA LEU A 162 -15.18 -10.46 14.67
C LEU A 162 -14.36 -11.73 14.41
N SER A 163 -13.12 -11.75 14.88
CA SER A 163 -12.20 -12.87 14.66
C SER A 163 -12.42 -13.96 15.72
N PRO A 164 -12.63 -15.24 15.35
CA PRO A 164 -12.75 -16.32 16.34
C PRO A 164 -11.48 -16.53 17.17
N GLU A 165 -10.34 -16.07 16.67
CA GLU A 165 -9.02 -16.17 17.31
C GLU A 165 -8.24 -14.88 17.17
N LYS A 166 -7.21 -14.70 18.01
CA LYS A 166 -6.30 -13.55 17.88
C LYS A 166 -5.48 -13.67 16.60
N ILE A 167 -5.33 -12.56 15.89
CA ILE A 167 -4.42 -12.45 14.75
C ILE A 167 -2.99 -12.49 15.29
N THR A 168 -2.27 -13.58 14.99
CA THR A 168 -0.86 -13.78 15.38
C THR A 168 0.10 -13.74 14.19
N SER A 169 -0.44 -13.76 12.96
CA SER A 169 0.34 -13.62 11.73
C SER A 169 -0.39 -12.82 10.66
N ALA A 170 0.37 -12.29 9.71
CA ALA A 170 -0.15 -11.70 8.48
C ALA A 170 0.70 -12.17 7.28
N MET A 171 0.02 -12.35 6.16
CA MET A 171 0.61 -12.78 4.91
C MET A 171 1.12 -11.60 4.11
N GLU A 172 2.36 -11.71 3.68
CA GLU A 172 3.02 -10.79 2.78
C GLU A 172 3.25 -11.50 1.43
N CYS A 173 2.42 -11.14 0.45
CA CYS A 173 2.33 -11.85 -0.83
C CYS A 173 3.28 -11.27 -1.88
N ASN A 174 4.00 -12.12 -2.63
CA ASN A 174 4.96 -11.70 -3.66
C ASN A 174 4.34 -11.31 -5.04
N CYS A 175 3.01 -11.16 -5.15
CA CYS A 175 2.36 -10.86 -6.43
C CYS A 175 2.61 -9.40 -6.87
N SER A 176 2.43 -9.11 -8.16
CA SER A 176 2.81 -7.82 -8.76
C SER A 176 2.12 -6.58 -8.16
N ILE A 177 1.03 -6.76 -7.39
CA ILE A 177 0.35 -5.66 -6.70
C ILE A 177 0.68 -5.57 -5.20
N CYS A 178 0.83 -6.70 -4.47
CA CYS A 178 0.88 -6.72 -3.00
C CYS A 178 2.28 -6.48 -2.39
N TRP A 179 3.29 -7.34 -2.62
CA TRP A 179 4.67 -7.27 -2.06
C TRP A 179 5.71 -8.22 -2.76
N ARG A 180 6.94 -8.40 -2.23
CA ARG A 180 8.28 -8.90 -2.76
C ARG A 180 8.61 -10.42 -2.59
N ASP A 181 9.53 -11.16 -3.28
CA ASP A 181 10.64 -11.03 -4.28
C ASP A 181 10.90 -12.43 -4.97
N PHE A 182 11.74 -12.72 -6.01
CA PHE A 182 13.24 -12.76 -5.96
C PHE A 182 14.07 -12.57 -7.25
N THR A 183 13.52 -12.41 -8.45
CA THR A 183 14.38 -12.36 -9.66
C THR A 183 13.94 -11.50 -10.84
N ASN A 184 12.73 -10.90 -10.86
CA ASN A 184 12.26 -9.87 -11.81
C ASN A 184 10.72 -9.66 -11.65
N ASN A 185 10.29 -8.39 -11.68
CA ASN A 185 8.93 -7.80 -11.79
C ASN A 185 8.16 -7.27 -10.53
N GLU A 186 8.30 -5.95 -10.33
CA GLU A 186 7.38 -4.87 -9.90
C GLU A 186 6.29 -5.12 -8.82
N CYS A 187 6.33 -4.38 -7.69
CA CYS A 187 5.43 -4.47 -6.51
C CYS A 187 4.81 -3.09 -6.18
N LYS A 188 3.57 -2.92 -5.68
CA LYS A 188 2.96 -1.56 -5.69
C LYS A 188 2.19 -1.07 -4.46
N ASP A 189 1.62 -1.95 -3.64
CA ASP A 189 0.67 -1.53 -2.57
C ASP A 189 1.16 -1.80 -1.13
N GLY A 190 2.11 -2.72 -0.91
CA GLY A 190 2.73 -2.96 0.40
C GLY A 190 1.80 -3.53 1.48
N ALA A 191 0.68 -4.13 1.08
CA ALA A 191 -0.35 -4.65 1.98
C ALA A 191 0.10 -5.92 2.72
N LEU A 192 -0.42 -6.11 3.93
CA LEU A 192 -0.24 -7.32 4.74
C LEU A 192 -1.61 -7.92 5.02
N TRP A 193 -1.82 -9.17 4.65
CA TRP A 193 -3.16 -9.76 4.57
C TRP A 193 -3.45 -10.75 5.70
N THR A 194 -4.62 -10.63 6.30
CA THR A 194 -5.29 -11.74 7.02
C THR A 194 -6.52 -12.18 6.22
N TYR A 195 -6.98 -13.42 6.35
CA TYR A 195 -8.04 -14.02 5.54
C TYR A 195 -9.25 -14.52 6.37
N PRO A 196 -9.93 -13.64 7.11
CA PRO A 196 -11.14 -14.01 7.84
C PRO A 196 -12.28 -14.46 6.92
N ALA A 197 -13.26 -15.15 7.49
CA ALA A 197 -14.52 -15.41 6.81
C ALA A 197 -15.23 -14.08 6.50
N THR A 198 -15.80 -13.96 5.30
CA THR A 198 -16.54 -12.77 4.86
C THR A 198 -17.70 -12.45 5.82
N ALA A 199 -18.36 -13.48 6.36
CA ALA A 199 -19.45 -13.34 7.32
C ALA A 199 -19.04 -12.64 8.63
N ASN A 200 -17.75 -12.61 8.95
CA ASN A 200 -17.22 -12.02 10.18
C ASN A 200 -16.80 -10.56 10.03
N VAL A 201 -16.97 -9.98 8.83
CA VAL A 201 -16.54 -8.61 8.53
C VAL A 201 -17.76 -7.75 8.20
N THR A 202 -17.95 -6.69 8.98
CA THR A 202 -18.98 -5.67 8.72
C THR A 202 -18.31 -4.39 8.22
N PHE A 203 -18.71 -3.91 7.04
CA PHE A 203 -18.17 -2.69 6.44
C PHE A 203 -19.15 -1.52 6.50
N ARG A 204 -18.59 -0.31 6.52
CA ARG A 204 -19.27 0.96 6.18
C ARG A 204 -18.51 1.64 5.04
N GLY A 205 -19.23 2.23 4.10
CA GLY A 205 -18.64 3.09 3.07
C GLY A 205 -18.09 2.37 1.84
N LEU A 206 -18.58 1.15 1.52
CA LEU A 206 -18.09 0.39 0.37
C LEU A 206 -18.33 1.09 -0.98
N GLU A 207 -19.32 1.99 -1.07
CA GLU A 207 -19.56 2.85 -2.23
C GLU A 207 -18.43 3.88 -2.47
N SER A 208 -17.52 4.02 -1.50
CA SER A 208 -16.32 4.84 -1.57
C SER A 208 -15.04 4.03 -1.87
N VAL A 209 -15.19 2.77 -2.27
CA VAL A 209 -14.11 1.88 -2.70
C VAL A 209 -14.07 1.80 -4.22
N THR A 210 -12.85 1.80 -4.77
CA THR A 210 -12.58 1.32 -6.13
C THR A 210 -12.01 -0.09 -6.02
N GLU A 211 -12.55 -1.03 -6.79
CA GLU A 211 -11.97 -2.38 -6.92
C GLU A 211 -11.14 -2.46 -8.20
N TYR A 212 -9.94 -3.00 -8.10
CA TYR A 212 -9.07 -3.28 -9.25
C TYR A 212 -8.76 -4.77 -9.35
N THR A 213 -8.82 -5.30 -10.57
CA THR A 213 -8.55 -6.70 -10.86
C THR A 213 -7.76 -6.82 -12.16
N PHE A 214 -7.09 -7.96 -12.35
CA PHE A 214 -6.18 -8.21 -13.46
C PHE A 214 -6.02 -9.73 -13.70
N ALA A 215 -5.28 -10.09 -14.75
CA ALA A 215 -5.08 -11.47 -15.18
C ALA A 215 -6.40 -12.24 -15.35
N LYS A 216 -6.70 -13.21 -14.48
CA LYS A 216 -7.94 -14.02 -14.54
C LYS A 216 -9.11 -13.43 -13.77
N GLU A 217 -8.96 -12.22 -13.25
CA GLU A 217 -10.01 -11.50 -12.54
C GLU A 217 -10.57 -12.26 -11.32
N ARG A 218 -9.70 -13.03 -10.66
CA ARG A 218 -10.03 -13.89 -9.51
C ARG A 218 -9.98 -13.17 -8.16
N THR A 219 -9.23 -12.08 -8.11
CA THR A 219 -9.01 -11.27 -6.91
C THR A 219 -9.27 -9.81 -7.24
N TYR A 220 -10.17 -9.19 -6.50
CA TYR A 220 -10.52 -7.78 -6.59
C TYR A 220 -9.90 -7.06 -5.39
N HIS A 221 -8.94 -6.18 -5.67
CA HIS A 221 -8.22 -5.41 -4.65
C HIS A 221 -8.98 -4.10 -4.43
N GLY A 222 -9.56 -3.96 -3.24
CA GLY A 222 -10.36 -2.80 -2.85
C GLY A 222 -9.52 -1.74 -2.16
N PHE A 223 -9.55 -0.51 -2.68
CA PHE A 223 -8.91 0.66 -2.07
C PHE A 223 -9.86 1.85 -1.98
N CYS A 224 -9.68 2.71 -0.98
CA CYS A 224 -10.49 3.92 -0.83
C CYS A 224 -10.22 4.91 -1.98
N LYS A 225 -11.27 5.38 -2.67
CA LYS A 225 -11.13 6.31 -3.80
C LYS A 225 -10.62 7.71 -3.43
N PHE A 226 -10.64 8.05 -2.14
CA PHE A 226 -10.22 9.37 -1.62
C PHE A 226 -8.78 9.39 -1.11
N CYS A 227 -8.36 8.38 -0.35
CA CYS A 227 -7.01 8.33 0.22
C CYS A 227 -6.13 7.24 -0.36
N GLY A 228 -6.66 6.34 -1.19
CA GLY A 228 -5.92 5.28 -1.86
C GLY A 228 -5.33 4.23 -0.93
N VAL A 229 -5.85 4.08 0.29
CA VAL A 229 -5.45 3.00 1.20
C VAL A 229 -6.12 1.70 0.73
N ALA A 230 -5.32 0.68 0.46
CA ALA A 230 -5.78 -0.68 0.20
C ALA A 230 -6.37 -1.29 1.49
N LEU A 231 -7.58 -1.82 1.40
CA LEU A 231 -8.36 -2.27 2.55
C LEU A 231 -8.58 -3.77 2.56
N TYR A 232 -9.02 -4.31 1.42
CA TYR A 232 -9.44 -5.70 1.35
C TYR A 232 -9.14 -6.32 -0.01
N GLU A 233 -9.17 -7.65 -0.07
CA GLU A 233 -9.31 -8.41 -1.30
C GLU A 233 -10.59 -9.25 -1.27
N ARG A 234 -11.34 -9.23 -2.36
CA ARG A 234 -12.48 -10.13 -2.59
C ARG A 234 -12.08 -11.18 -3.61
N PHE A 235 -12.37 -12.44 -3.32
CA PHE A 235 -12.11 -13.54 -4.23
C PHE A 235 -13.36 -13.95 -4.98
N VAL A 236 -13.21 -14.38 -6.24
CA VAL A 236 -14.30 -14.87 -7.09
C VAL A 236 -13.88 -16.19 -7.73
N GLY A 237 -14.79 -17.16 -7.74
CA GLY A 237 -14.70 -18.36 -8.59
C GLY A 237 -13.47 -19.23 -8.36
N THR A 238 -12.87 -19.20 -7.16
CA THR A 238 -11.68 -19.99 -6.84
C THR A 238 -11.94 -20.88 -5.65
N ARG A 239 -11.68 -22.18 -5.82
CA ARG A 239 -11.48 -23.10 -4.69
C ARG A 239 -10.00 -23.19 -4.38
N GLN A 240 -9.63 -23.11 -3.10
CA GLN A 240 -8.28 -23.33 -2.63
C GLN A 240 -8.34 -24.34 -1.50
N ASN A 241 -7.58 -25.44 -1.59
CA ASN A 241 -7.58 -26.53 -0.61
C ASN A 241 -8.98 -27.10 -0.30
N GLY A 242 -9.89 -27.11 -1.29
CA GLY A 242 -11.26 -27.61 -1.14
C GLY A 242 -12.27 -26.60 -0.60
N GLU A 243 -11.83 -25.44 -0.08
CA GLU A 243 -12.72 -24.36 0.37
C GLU A 243 -13.04 -23.38 -0.76
N ASP A 244 -14.26 -22.87 -0.78
CA ASP A 244 -14.63 -21.74 -1.63
C ASP A 244 -14.01 -20.45 -1.08
N ARG A 245 -13.05 -19.92 -1.82
CA ARG A 245 -12.30 -18.73 -1.43
C ARG A 245 -13.18 -17.47 -1.45
N ALA A 246 -14.33 -17.50 -2.13
CA ALA A 246 -15.31 -16.42 -2.09
C ALA A 246 -15.92 -16.23 -0.68
N LEU A 247 -15.83 -17.24 0.18
CA LEU A 247 -16.22 -17.15 1.59
C LEU A 247 -15.19 -16.41 2.46
N ARG A 248 -14.04 -16.04 1.90
CA ARG A 248 -12.99 -15.27 2.58
C ARG A 248 -12.95 -13.83 2.10
N ARG A 249 -12.63 -12.93 3.02
CA ARG A 249 -12.38 -11.51 2.75
C ARG A 249 -10.99 -11.19 3.27
N ALA A 250 -10.00 -11.02 2.39
CA ALA A 250 -8.69 -10.61 2.89
C ALA A 250 -8.79 -9.19 3.43
N LEU A 251 -8.18 -8.90 4.58
CA LEU A 251 -8.11 -7.56 5.16
C LEU A 251 -6.65 -7.14 5.34
N ASN A 252 -6.35 -5.90 4.96
CA ASN A 252 -5.03 -5.33 5.13
C ASN A 252 -4.84 -4.98 6.62
N VAL A 253 -4.03 -5.75 7.34
CA VAL A 253 -3.80 -5.58 8.78
C VAL A 253 -3.17 -4.23 9.12
N ARG A 254 -2.49 -3.57 8.17
CA ARG A 254 -1.99 -2.18 8.34
C ARG A 254 -3.12 -1.17 8.56
N THR A 255 -4.36 -1.54 8.23
CA THR A 255 -5.53 -0.67 8.39
C THR A 255 -6.25 -0.86 9.72
N MET A 256 -5.89 -1.89 10.50
CA MET A 256 -6.43 -2.16 11.84
C MET A 256 -5.87 -1.19 12.87
N HIS A 257 -6.73 -0.67 13.74
CA HIS A 257 -6.38 0.27 14.79
C HIS A 257 -5.87 -0.44 16.05
N ASP A 258 -6.41 -1.63 16.30
CA ASP A 258 -6.25 -2.36 17.56
C ASP A 258 -5.25 -3.52 17.44
N LEU A 259 -4.42 -3.53 16.39
CA LEU A 259 -3.43 -4.57 16.13
C LEU A 259 -2.01 -3.99 16.13
N ASP A 260 -1.16 -4.51 17.01
CA ASP A 260 0.27 -4.19 17.02
C ASP A 260 1.02 -5.09 16.03
N LEU A 261 1.41 -4.51 14.88
CA LEU A 261 2.14 -5.21 13.84
C LEU A 261 3.53 -5.72 14.28
N THR A 262 4.09 -5.20 15.37
CA THR A 262 5.40 -5.66 15.88
C THR A 262 5.29 -6.98 16.64
N THR A 263 4.07 -7.38 17.02
CA THR A 263 3.81 -8.59 17.81
C THR A 263 3.41 -9.79 16.96
N ILE A 264 3.18 -9.59 15.66
CA ILE A 264 2.71 -10.64 14.75
C ILE A 264 3.83 -11.13 13.83
N LYS A 265 3.75 -12.39 13.44
CA LYS A 265 4.66 -12.99 12.47
C LYS A 265 4.26 -12.58 11.05
N ILE A 266 5.23 -12.13 10.25
CA ILE A 266 5.03 -11.91 8.82
C ILE A 266 5.42 -13.16 8.05
N GLU A 267 4.45 -13.75 7.35
CA GLU A 267 4.62 -14.95 6.55
C GLU A 267 4.71 -14.60 5.06
N LYS A 268 5.48 -15.37 4.30
CA LYS A 268 5.67 -15.14 2.86
C LYS A 268 4.66 -15.96 2.06
N GLY A 269 3.96 -15.30 1.14
CA GLY A 269 3.02 -15.94 0.23
C GLY A 269 3.53 -15.87 -1.19
N ASP A 270 3.39 -16.98 -1.93
CA ASP A 270 3.76 -17.04 -3.35
C ASP A 270 2.53 -16.82 -4.24
N GLY A 271 2.14 -15.55 -4.40
CA GLY A 271 1.11 -15.16 -5.35
C GLY A 271 1.59 -15.11 -6.80
N LYS A 272 2.91 -15.07 -7.05
CA LYS A 272 3.49 -15.12 -8.39
C LYS A 272 3.28 -16.48 -9.07
N ALA A 273 3.27 -17.57 -8.29
CA ALA A 273 2.95 -18.91 -8.80
C ALA A 273 1.52 -19.06 -9.36
N VAL A 274 0.64 -18.06 -9.18
CA VAL A 274 -0.73 -18.11 -9.70
C VAL A 274 -0.77 -17.70 -11.17
N GLU A 275 -0.94 -18.68 -12.05
CA GLU A 275 -1.04 -18.45 -13.50
C GLU A 275 -2.44 -18.01 -13.97
N PRO A 276 -2.52 -17.20 -15.04
CA PRO A 276 -1.43 -16.55 -15.75
C PRO A 276 -0.89 -15.34 -14.96
N GLN A 277 0.42 -15.14 -15.00
CA GLN A 277 1.02 -13.92 -14.46
C GLN A 277 0.55 -12.68 -15.23
N TYR A 278 0.40 -11.56 -14.53
CA TYR A 278 0.15 -10.27 -15.15
C TYR A 278 1.48 -9.58 -15.47
N GLU A 279 1.70 -9.34 -16.76
CA GLU A 279 2.78 -8.50 -17.23
C GLU A 279 2.39 -7.03 -17.07
N VAL A 280 3.08 -6.35 -16.17
CA VAL A 280 2.82 -4.93 -15.92
C VAL A 280 3.27 -4.11 -17.15
N PRO A 281 2.49 -3.14 -17.66
CA PRO A 281 2.94 -2.34 -18.80
C PRO A 281 4.15 -1.48 -18.45
N HIS A 282 5.19 -1.58 -19.29
CA HIS A 282 6.52 -1.02 -19.06
C HIS A 282 6.82 0.19 -19.97
N VAL A 283 7.68 1.10 -19.49
CA VAL A 283 8.37 2.09 -20.34
C VAL A 283 9.42 1.33 -21.16
N LYS A 284 9.45 1.53 -22.48
CA LYS A 284 10.56 1.07 -23.33
C LYS A 284 11.81 1.91 -23.05
#